data_AF-A0A556RS59-F1
#
_entry.id   AF-A0A556RS59-F1
#
_cell.length_a   1.000
_cell.length_b   1.000
_cell.length_c   1.000
_cell.angle_alpha   90.00
_cell.angle_beta   90.00
_cell.angle_gamma   90.00
#
_symmetry.space_group_name_H-M   'P 1'
#
loop_
_entity.id
_entity.type
_entity.pdbx_description
1 polymer ?
#
loop_
_entity_poly.entity_id
_entity_poly.type
_entity_poly.pdbx_seq_one_letter_code
_entity_poly.pdbx_strand_id
1 'polypeptide(L)'
;MKNFKFSHYISRMALNNVSIAVYTNRNNSTYKLVAETNGEKIPGTIIVFLSAKDYGALPDDPYRAIDRYIKCAAMCGIRYH
;
A
#
# COMPACT_ATOMS: atom_id res chain seq x y z
N MET A 1 -5.60 11.50 -12.23
CA MET A 1 -5.05 11.63 -10.85
C MET A 1 -5.76 12.66 -9.95
N LYS A 2 -6.91 13.28 -10.32
CA LYS A 2 -7.43 14.47 -9.62
C LYS A 2 -8.07 14.28 -8.22
N ASN A 3 -8.22 13.06 -7.69
CA ASN A 3 -9.02 12.83 -6.46
C ASN A 3 -8.33 12.08 -5.31
N PHE A 4 -7.08 11.63 -5.47
CA PHE A 4 -6.36 10.88 -4.43
C PHE A 4 -5.18 11.68 -3.91
N LYS A 5 -5.05 11.78 -2.58
CA LYS A 5 -3.91 12.39 -1.89
C LYS A 5 -3.04 11.31 -1.25
N PHE A 6 -1.73 11.50 -1.25
CA PHE A 6 -0.82 10.62 -0.52
C PHE A 6 -1.15 10.71 0.97
N SER A 7 -1.25 9.56 1.64
CA SER A 7 -1.54 9.47 3.06
C SER A 7 -0.34 9.00 3.85
N HIS A 8 0.32 7.93 3.43
CA HIS A 8 1.51 7.35 4.05
C HIS A 8 2.01 6.13 3.28
N TYR A 9 3.18 5.59 3.65
CA TYR A 9 3.61 4.26 3.27
C TYR A 9 3.17 3.23 4.31
N ILE A 10 2.74 2.04 3.87
CA ILE A 10 2.32 0.94 4.77
C ILE A 10 3.48 0.45 5.64
N SER A 11 4.68 0.45 5.07
CA SER A 11 5.88 0.26 5.86
C SER A 11 6.62 1.59 5.95
N ARG A 12 6.89 2.03 7.19
CA ARG A 12 7.88 3.10 7.44
C ARG A 12 9.30 2.66 7.04
N MET A 13 9.49 1.39 6.67
CA MET A 13 10.74 0.78 6.22
C MET A 13 10.54 0.10 4.85
N ALA A 14 11.27 0.48 3.81
CA ALA A 14 11.24 -0.28 2.57
C ALA A 14 11.87 -1.68 2.79
N LEU A 15 11.21 -2.76 2.34
CA LEU A 15 11.82 -4.10 2.31
C LEU A 15 12.39 -4.31 0.90
N ASN A 16 13.68 -4.65 0.79
CA ASN A 16 14.37 -4.79 -0.50
C ASN A 16 14.15 -3.58 -1.44
N ASN A 17 14.18 -2.37 -0.88
CA ASN A 17 13.91 -1.11 -1.57
C ASN A 17 12.48 -0.94 -2.12
N VAL A 18 11.55 -1.82 -1.75
CA VAL A 18 10.13 -1.73 -2.14
C VAL A 18 9.31 -1.18 -0.97
N SER A 19 8.57 -0.11 -1.23
CA SER A 19 7.55 0.43 -0.33
C SER A 19 6.16 0.27 -0.96
N ILE A 20 5.11 0.28 -0.13
CA ILE A 20 3.73 0.36 -0.61
C ILE A 20 3.17 1.72 -0.22
N ALA A 21 3.00 2.60 -1.20
CA ALA A 21 2.38 3.91 -1.04
C ALA A 21 0.87 3.78 -0.93
N VAL A 22 0.30 4.47 0.04
CA VAL A 22 -1.14 4.56 0.28
C VAL A 22 -1.62 5.95 -0.08
N TYR A 23 -2.59 6.00 -0.98
CA TYR A 23 -3.34 7.20 -1.28
C TYR A 23 -4.78 7.02 -0.85
N THR A 24 -5.41 8.10 -0.42
CA THR A 24 -6.83 8.11 -0.05
C THR A 24 -7.55 9.21 -0.80
N ASN A 25 -8.82 9.02 -1.10
CA ASN A 25 -9.66 10.09 -1.61
C ASN A 25 -10.05 11.07 -0.49
N ARG A 26 -10.69 12.20 -0.84
CA ARG A 26 -10.97 13.28 0.13
C ARG A 26 -11.81 12.84 1.34
N ASN A 27 -12.75 11.92 1.13
CA ASN A 27 -13.67 11.42 2.16
C ASN A 27 -13.22 10.09 2.79
N ASN A 28 -12.00 9.62 2.50
CA ASN A 28 -11.46 8.34 2.96
C ASN A 28 -12.32 7.11 2.66
N SER A 29 -13.19 7.16 1.64
CA SER A 29 -14.01 6.02 1.25
C SER A 29 -13.24 4.99 0.42
N THR A 30 -12.13 5.41 -0.21
CA THR A 30 -11.35 4.56 -1.10
C THR A 30 -9.86 4.78 -0.87
N TYR A 31 -9.15 3.67 -0.73
CA TYR A 31 -7.70 3.60 -0.60
C TYR A 31 -7.10 3.02 -1.87
N LYS A 32 -6.00 3.60 -2.32
CA LYS A 32 -5.23 3.16 -3.47
C LYS A 32 -3.85 2.74 -2.98
N LEU A 33 -3.45 1.51 -3.27
CA LEU A 33 -2.13 0.98 -2.98
C LEU A 33 -1.28 0.97 -4.25
N VAL A 34 -0.04 1.41 -4.15
CA VAL A 34 0.95 1.42 -5.24
C VAL A 34 2.26 0.89 -4.70
N ALA A 35 2.84 -0.10 -5.36
CA ALA A 35 4.20 -0.54 -5.06
C ALA A 35 5.20 0.41 -5.70
N GLU A 36 6.14 0.91 -4.90
CA GLU A 36 7.11 1.92 -5.30
C GLU A 36 8.54 1.53 -4.92
N THR A 37 9.49 1.98 -5.73
CA THR A 37 10.93 1.98 -5.45
C THR A 37 11.44 3.39 -5.68
N ASN A 38 12.18 3.95 -4.73
CA ASN A 38 12.68 5.34 -4.81
C ASN A 38 11.58 6.40 -5.10
N GLY A 39 10.35 6.17 -4.65
CA GLY A 39 9.20 7.07 -4.88
C GLY A 39 8.56 6.97 -6.26
N GLU A 40 8.98 6.00 -7.09
CA GLU A 40 8.39 5.73 -8.40
C GLU A 40 7.66 4.39 -8.40
N LYS A 41 6.53 4.33 -9.12
CA LYS A 41 5.79 3.07 -9.31
C LYS A 41 6.69 2.02 -9.96
N ILE A 42 6.78 0.85 -9.34
CA ILE A 42 7.50 -0.29 -9.92
C ILE A 42 6.76 -0.77 -11.19
N PRO A 43 7.42 -0.82 -12.36
CA PRO A 43 6.82 -1.35 -13.59
C PRO A 43 6.31 -2.79 -13.42
N GLY A 44 5.17 -3.12 -14.06
CA GLY A 44 4.56 -4.45 -13.97
C GLY A 44 3.75 -4.72 -12.69
N THR A 45 3.80 -3.85 -11.69
CA THR A 45 2.98 -3.99 -10.47
C THR A 45 1.55 -3.50 -10.66
N ILE A 46 0.65 -4.08 -9.86
CA ILE A 46 -0.79 -3.82 -9.86
C ILE A 46 -1.09 -2.65 -8.93
N ILE A 47 -1.88 -1.69 -9.42
CA ILE A 47 -2.48 -0.66 -8.58
C ILE A 47 -3.76 -1.25 -7.99
N VAL A 48 -3.84 -1.31 -6.67
CA VAL A 48 -4.96 -1.91 -5.96
C VAL A 48 -5.85 -0.81 -5.40
N PHE A 49 -7.16 -0.96 -5.54
CA PHE A 49 -8.14 -0.09 -4.90
C PHE A 49 -8.92 -0.89 -3.86
N LEU A 50 -9.00 -0.35 -2.65
CA LEU A 50 -9.71 -0.95 -1.52
C LEU A 50 -10.76 0.03 -1.02
N SER A 51 -11.89 -0.50 -0.55
CA SER A 51 -12.82 0.30 0.25
C SER A 51 -12.19 0.62 1.62
N ALA A 52 -12.74 1.61 2.31
CA ALA A 52 -12.33 1.90 3.70
C ALA A 52 -12.45 0.67 4.61
N LYS A 53 -13.50 -0.13 4.42
CA LYS A 53 -13.75 -1.37 5.17
C LYS A 53 -12.64 -2.40 4.90
N ASP A 54 -12.32 -2.65 3.64
CA ASP A 54 -11.30 -3.64 3.27
C ASP A 54 -9.91 -3.22 3.73
N TYR A 55 -9.60 -1.92 3.63
CA TYR A 55 -8.35 -1.36 4.13
C TYR A 55 -8.25 -1.44 5.67
N GLY A 56 -9.35 -1.20 6.37
CA GLY A 56 -9.42 -1.33 7.84
C GLY A 56 -9.33 -2.78 8.33
N ALA A 57 -9.65 -3.76 7.49
CA ALA A 57 -9.51 -5.19 7.80
C ALA A 57 -8.10 -5.74 7.53
N LEU A 58 -7.17 -4.92 7.04
CA LEU A 58 -5.76 -5.29 6.94
C LEU A 58 -5.14 -5.37 8.35
N PRO A 59 -4.14 -6.24 8.57
CA PRO A 59 -3.42 -6.28 9.84
C PRO A 59 -2.97 -4.88 10.27
N ASP A 60 -3.26 -4.49 11.51
CA ASP A 60 -2.95 -3.16 12.05
C ASP A 60 -2.21 -3.21 13.39
N ASP A 61 -1.87 -4.42 13.87
CA ASP A 61 -1.02 -4.62 15.05
C ASP A 61 0.33 -3.92 14.83
N PRO A 62 0.69 -2.93 15.67
CA PRO A 62 1.93 -2.17 15.52
C PRO A 62 3.18 -3.04 15.65
N TYR A 63 3.12 -4.18 16.37
CA TYR A 63 4.23 -5.12 16.48
C TYR A 63 4.34 -6.05 15.27
N ARG A 64 3.32 -6.09 14.40
CA ARG A 64 3.25 -6.93 13.19
C ARG A 64 3.02 -6.11 11.92
N ALA A 65 3.60 -4.90 11.87
CA ALA A 65 3.53 -4.03 10.68
C ALA A 65 4.02 -4.73 9.39
N ILE A 66 4.92 -5.72 9.52
CA ILE A 66 5.41 -6.54 8.40
C ILE A 66 4.30 -7.39 7.76
N ASP A 67 3.35 -7.91 8.53
CA ASP A 67 2.24 -8.73 7.99
C ASP A 67 1.34 -7.89 7.10
N ARG A 68 1.05 -6.65 7.52
CA ARG A 68 0.32 -5.67 6.72
C ARG A 68 1.06 -5.38 5.43
N TYR A 69 2.37 -5.17 5.50
CA TYR A 69 3.21 -4.90 4.36
C TYR A 69 3.19 -6.07 3.36
N ILE A 70 3.48 -7.30 3.81
CA ILE A 70 3.51 -8.49 2.95
C ILE A 70 2.17 -8.69 2.25
N LYS A 71 1.06 -8.55 2.98
CA LYS A 71 -0.29 -8.68 2.41
C LYS A 71 -0.57 -7.64 1.34
N CYS A 72 -0.19 -6.39 1.57
CA CYS A 72 -0.40 -5.31 0.60
C CYS A 72 0.53 -5.43 -0.61
N ALA A 73 1.78 -5.83 -0.40
CA ALA A 73 2.72 -6.09 -1.47
C ALA A 73 2.24 -7.23 -2.38
N ALA A 74 1.73 -8.32 -1.79
CA ALA A 74 1.11 -9.42 -2.51
C ALA A 74 -0.08 -8.97 -3.37
N MET A 75 -0.96 -8.11 -2.84
CA MET A 75 -2.06 -7.52 -3.62
C MET A 75 -1.55 -6.68 -4.80
N CYS A 76 -0.44 -5.96 -4.63
CA CYS A 76 0.22 -5.21 -5.69
C CYS A 76 1.03 -6.06 -6.67
N GLY A 77 1.01 -7.40 -6.53
CA GLY A 77 1.72 -8.32 -7.41
C GLY A 77 3.20 -8.53 -7.06
N ILE A 78 3.66 -8.04 -5.90
CA ILE A 78 4.99 -8.31 -5.39
C ILE A 78 4.97 -9.60 -4.57
N ARG A 79 5.82 -10.57 -4.94
CA ARG A 79 5.98 -11.82 -4.19
C ARG A 79 7.34 -11.82 -3.50
N TYR A 80 7.31 -12.01 -2.19
CA TYR A 80 8.51 -12.32 -1.41
C TYR A 80 8.59 -13.84 -1.28
N HIS A 81 9.67 -14.42 -1.80
CA HIS A 81 9.99 -15.84 -1.69
C HIS A 81 10.73 -16.12 -0.39
#